data_AF-A0A1G7HXW5-F1
#
_entry.id   AF-A0A1G7HXW5-F1
#
_cell.length_a   1.000
_cell.length_b   1.000
_cell.length_c   1.000
_cell.angle_alpha   90.00
_cell.angle_beta   90.00
_cell.angle_gamma   90.00
#
_symmetry.space_group_name_H-M   'P 1'
#
loop_
_entity.id
_entity.type
_entity.pdbx_description
1 polymer ?
#
loop_
_entity_poly.entity_id
_entity_poly.type
_entity_poly.pdbx_seq_one_letter_code
_entity_poly.pdbx_strand_id
1 'polypeptide(L)'
;MYCVIQKVQNKRPDPDAAYKEILSDEQEVFFDSKHRIKYSYRYSYERFERPIRDAYKISIHESSRENGKVKKRQWSICTLGYYDLATSRLKDLIDPQVFHSRLLELGITERQLMEMIHQKLDPIIAVIKAEFEATEEYRAIEYQKKQLKAWRLRKTVFKKSHGVDYTASISSITQRTTNTNGICEMPMTGRNVRRRGSGKLRKRRNENRVTTTVTTVARPLPTLYRNIRMRKSPY
;
A
#
# COMPACT_ATOMS: atom_id res chain seq x y z
N MET A 1 -22.18 19.03 27.00
CA MET A 1 -21.50 17.94 26.26
C MET A 1 -20.31 18.53 25.51
N TYR A 2 -19.18 17.84 25.45
CA TYR A 2 -17.99 18.33 24.74
C TYR A 2 -17.17 17.20 24.14
N CYS A 3 -16.41 17.51 23.09
CA CYS A 3 -15.49 16.57 22.45
C CYS A 3 -14.14 16.55 23.18
N VAL A 4 -13.63 15.33 23.41
CA VAL A 4 -12.32 15.06 24.00
C VAL A 4 -11.52 14.20 23.03
N ILE A 5 -10.35 14.71 22.65
CA ILE A 5 -9.38 14.00 21.83
C ILE A 5 -8.21 13.62 22.72
N GLN A 6 -7.91 12.32 22.77
CA GLN A 6 -6.78 11.79 23.52
C GLN A 6 -5.74 11.24 22.55
N LYS A 7 -4.50 11.72 22.67
CA LYS A 7 -3.37 11.15 21.95
C LYS A 7 -2.98 9.82 22.60
N VAL A 8 -2.93 8.77 21.80
CA VAL A 8 -2.55 7.41 22.17
C VAL A 8 -1.51 6.88 21.19
N GLN A 9 -0.87 5.75 21.50
CA GLN A 9 0.17 5.14 20.66
C GLN A 9 -0.28 3.77 20.18
N ASN A 10 -0.19 3.54 18.88
CA ASN A 10 -0.40 2.22 18.30
C ASN A 10 0.78 1.30 18.63
N LYS A 11 0.47 0.03 18.93
CA LYS A 11 1.50 -0.98 19.24
C LYS A 11 2.39 -1.29 18.03
N ARG A 12 1.83 -1.23 16.83
CA ARG A 12 2.49 -1.52 15.56
C ARG A 12 2.44 -0.28 14.66
N PRO A 13 3.46 -0.07 13.81
CA PRO A 13 3.39 0.94 12.77
C PRO A 13 2.28 0.60 11.77
N ASP A 14 1.85 1.62 11.06
CA ASP A 14 0.87 1.48 9.99
C ASP A 14 1.47 0.67 8.82
N PRO A 15 0.85 -0.46 8.42
CA PRO A 15 1.34 -1.30 7.34
C PRO A 15 1.09 -0.72 5.94
N ASP A 16 0.16 0.23 5.80
CA ASP A 16 -0.37 0.71 4.54
C ASP A 16 0.36 1.95 4.00
N ALA A 17 1.67 1.96 4.17
CA ALA A 17 2.56 2.92 3.54
C ALA A 17 2.52 2.85 2.02
N ALA A 18 2.71 3.98 1.35
CA ALA A 18 2.78 4.01 -0.10
C ALA A 18 3.97 3.20 -0.63
N TYR A 19 3.82 2.67 -1.84
CA TYR A 19 4.91 2.04 -2.56
C TYR A 19 5.90 3.11 -3.04
N LYS A 20 7.19 2.79 -3.04
CA LYS A 20 8.23 3.74 -3.46
C LYS A 20 8.11 4.09 -4.95
N GLU A 21 7.80 3.10 -5.79
CA GLU A 21 7.81 3.28 -7.25
C GLU A 21 6.59 2.67 -7.94
N ILE A 22 6.33 3.17 -9.14
CA ILE A 22 5.47 2.53 -10.14
C ILE A 22 6.38 2.02 -11.25
N LEU A 23 6.27 0.72 -11.53
CA LEU A 23 7.02 0.02 -12.56
C LEU A 23 6.12 -0.25 -13.77
N SER A 24 6.70 -0.14 -14.97
CA SER A 24 6.04 -0.64 -16.18
C SER A 24 5.91 -2.15 -16.11
N ASP A 25 4.75 -2.69 -16.51
CA ASP A 25 4.51 -4.13 -16.59
C ASP A 25 3.90 -4.49 -17.93
N GLU A 26 4.47 -5.50 -18.57
CA GLU A 26 4.06 -5.99 -19.88
C GLU A 26 3.55 -7.41 -19.73
N GLN A 27 2.33 -7.63 -20.19
CA GLN A 27 1.71 -8.94 -20.18
C GLN A 27 1.44 -9.40 -21.61
N GLU A 28 2.06 -10.51 -21.99
CA GLU A 28 1.68 -11.20 -23.21
C GLU A 28 0.28 -11.83 -23.03
N VAL A 29 -0.61 -11.49 -23.94
CA VAL A 29 -1.97 -12.00 -23.98
C VAL A 29 -2.19 -12.65 -25.33
N PHE A 30 -2.60 -13.92 -25.31
CA PHE A 30 -3.07 -14.62 -26.48
C PHE A 30 -4.58 -14.45 -26.57
N PHE A 31 -5.04 -13.74 -27.60
CA PHE A 31 -6.46 -13.53 -27.83
C PHE A 31 -6.75 -13.66 -29.33
N ASP A 32 -7.75 -14.48 -29.68
CA ASP A 32 -8.16 -14.70 -31.07
C ASP A 32 -7.01 -15.17 -31.96
N SER A 33 -6.25 -16.17 -31.48
CA SER A 33 -5.07 -16.74 -32.17
C SER A 33 -3.97 -15.74 -32.54
N LYS A 34 -4.01 -14.52 -31.98
CA LYS A 34 -3.03 -13.45 -32.18
C LYS A 34 -2.29 -13.15 -30.89
N HIS A 35 -0.98 -13.01 -31.02
CA HIS A 35 -0.11 -12.54 -29.95
C HIS A 35 -0.28 -11.03 -29.76
N ARG A 36 -0.53 -10.62 -28.52
CA ARG A 36 -0.69 -9.22 -28.13
C ARG A 36 0.12 -8.92 -26.88
N ILE A 37 0.66 -7.71 -26.79
CA ILE A 37 1.26 -7.21 -25.56
C ILE A 37 0.28 -6.21 -24.94
N LYS A 38 -0.02 -6.42 -23.66
CA LYS A 38 -0.78 -5.49 -22.84
C LYS A 38 0.20 -4.73 -21.96
N TYR A 39 0.30 -3.43 -22.21
CA TYR A 39 1.02 -2.52 -21.33
C TYR A 39 0.15 -2.17 -20.12
N SER A 40 0.77 -2.24 -18.96
CA SER A 40 0.16 -1.94 -17.67
C SER A 40 1.24 -1.41 -16.73
N TYR A 41 0.87 -1.23 -15.47
CA TYR A 41 1.81 -0.84 -14.44
C TYR A 41 1.56 -1.69 -13.20
N ARG A 42 2.59 -1.82 -12.39
CA ARG A 42 2.53 -2.40 -11.06
C ARG A 42 3.31 -1.53 -10.09
N TYR A 43 2.97 -1.61 -8.81
CA TYR A 43 3.79 -0.97 -7.78
C TYR A 43 5.04 -1.81 -7.47
N SER A 44 6.09 -1.16 -6.95
CA SER A 44 7.24 -1.84 -6.37
C SER A 44 6.84 -2.75 -5.20
N TYR A 45 7.71 -3.69 -4.81
CA TYR A 45 7.51 -4.43 -3.57
C TYR A 45 7.84 -3.59 -2.33
N GLU A 46 8.81 -2.66 -2.47
CA GLU A 46 9.22 -1.77 -1.38
C GLU A 46 8.17 -0.68 -1.12
N ARG A 47 7.94 -0.43 0.17
CA ARG A 47 7.10 0.64 0.70
C ARG A 47 7.93 1.59 1.56
N PHE A 48 7.39 2.78 1.79
CA PHE A 48 7.96 3.69 2.78
C PHE A 48 7.79 3.13 4.19
N GLU A 49 8.68 3.54 5.09
CA GLU A 49 8.53 3.25 6.51
C GLU A 49 7.69 4.34 7.17
N ARG A 50 6.81 3.92 8.08
CA ARG A 50 5.92 4.80 8.84
C ARG A 50 6.28 4.74 10.33
N PRO A 51 7.27 5.52 10.79
CA PRO A 51 7.78 5.41 12.16
C PRO A 51 6.82 6.00 13.21
N ILE A 52 6.03 7.02 12.83
CA ILE A 52 5.05 7.66 13.72
C ILE A 52 3.93 6.67 14.05
N ARG A 53 3.68 6.43 15.34
CA ARG A 53 2.62 5.51 15.82
C ARG A 53 1.49 6.23 16.54
N ASP A 54 1.49 7.54 16.45
CA ASP A 54 0.48 8.40 17.06
C ASP A 54 -0.90 8.04 16.53
N ALA A 55 -1.86 7.98 17.44
CA ALA A 55 -3.27 7.83 17.14
C ALA A 55 -4.10 8.71 18.07
N TYR A 56 -5.32 9.02 17.66
CA TYR A 56 -6.18 10.00 18.30
C TYR A 56 -7.53 9.36 18.60
N LYS A 57 -7.80 9.11 19.88
CA LYS A 57 -9.08 8.59 20.35
C LYS A 57 -10.05 9.74 20.55
N ILE A 58 -11.14 9.71 19.81
CA ILE A 58 -12.19 10.72 19.85
C ILE A 58 -13.32 10.20 20.74
N SER A 59 -13.70 11.00 21.73
CA SER A 59 -14.80 10.67 22.62
C SER A 59 -15.65 11.90 22.95
N ILE A 60 -16.94 11.67 23.17
CA ILE A 60 -17.88 12.69 23.60
C ILE A 60 -18.16 12.50 25.08
N HIS A 61 -18.06 13.57 25.85
CA HIS A 61 -18.25 13.56 27.30
C HIS A 61 -19.46 14.41 27.65
N GLU A 62 -20.30 13.89 28.52
CA GLU A 62 -21.40 14.60 29.13
C GLU A 62 -21.29 14.51 30.65
N SER A 63 -21.46 15.65 31.30
CA SER A 63 -21.53 15.75 32.75
C SER A 63 -22.87 16.38 33.13
N SER A 64 -23.66 15.66 33.92
CA SER A 64 -24.90 16.15 34.51
C SER A 64 -24.81 16.12 36.04
N ARG A 65 -25.67 16.88 36.71
CA ARG A 65 -25.82 16.83 38.18
C ARG A 65 -27.23 16.35 38.48
N GLU A 66 -27.33 15.27 39.23
CA GLU A 66 -28.59 14.76 39.76
C GLU A 66 -28.45 14.63 41.27
N ASN A 67 -29.33 15.29 42.03
CA ASN A 67 -29.34 15.27 43.50
C ASN A 67 -27.97 15.62 44.13
N GLY A 68 -27.28 16.64 43.58
CA GLY A 68 -25.98 17.11 44.07
C GLY A 68 -24.78 16.23 43.68
N LYS A 69 -24.99 15.03 43.11
CA LYS A 69 -23.93 14.14 42.64
C LYS A 69 -23.66 14.36 41.15
N VAL A 70 -22.39 14.48 40.78
CA VAL A 70 -21.97 14.60 39.37
C VAL A 70 -21.99 13.22 38.72
N LYS A 71 -22.81 13.04 37.69
CA LYS A 71 -22.78 11.87 36.81
C LYS A 71 -22.00 12.22 35.54
N LYS A 72 -21.10 11.34 35.13
CA LYS A 72 -20.33 11.48 33.89
C LYS A 72 -20.66 10.33 32.96
N ARG A 73 -20.99 10.66 31.72
CA ARG A 73 -21.17 9.72 30.62
C ARG A 73 -20.11 9.99 29.57
N GLN A 74 -19.54 8.93 29.02
CA GLN A 74 -18.53 9.01 27.99
C GLN A 74 -18.87 8.03 26.87
N TRP A 75 -18.82 8.53 25.64
CA TRP A 75 -19.02 7.74 24.43
C TRP A 75 -17.75 7.77 23.60
N SER A 76 -17.20 6.59 23.31
CA SER A 76 -16.13 6.46 22.33
C SER A 76 -16.72 6.50 20.93
N ILE A 77 -16.21 7.38 20.08
CA ILE A 77 -16.64 7.50 18.68
C ILE A 77 -15.74 6.63 17.80
N CYS A 78 -14.46 6.97 17.72
CA CYS A 78 -13.48 6.22 16.96
C CYS A 78 -12.06 6.49 17.47
N THR A 79 -11.09 5.74 16.95
CA THR A 79 -9.65 6.00 17.14
C THR A 79 -9.04 6.06 15.75
N LEU A 80 -8.32 7.15 15.45
CA LEU A 80 -7.78 7.42 14.12
C LEU A 80 -6.25 7.48 14.18
N GLY A 81 -5.56 6.80 13.28
CA GLY A 81 -4.10 6.87 13.19
C GLY A 81 -3.62 8.21 12.63
N TYR A 82 -2.36 8.55 12.88
CA TYR A 82 -1.69 9.70 12.29
C TYR A 82 -1.84 9.74 10.77
N TYR A 83 -1.52 8.63 10.08
CA TYR A 83 -1.57 8.58 8.62
C TYR A 83 -2.99 8.57 8.07
N ASP A 84 -3.96 7.98 8.79
CA ASP A 84 -5.38 8.08 8.43
C ASP A 84 -5.83 9.54 8.35
N LEU A 85 -5.45 10.34 9.35
CA LEU A 85 -5.74 11.77 9.41
C LEU A 85 -4.99 12.58 8.33
N ALA A 86 -3.80 12.13 7.95
CA ALA A 86 -3.00 12.76 6.92
C ALA A 86 -3.59 12.57 5.52
N THR A 87 -4.08 11.35 5.21
CA THR A 87 -4.43 10.97 3.83
C THR A 87 -5.93 10.97 3.54
N SER A 88 -6.77 10.77 4.57
CA SER A 88 -8.19 10.45 4.39
C SER A 88 -9.11 11.54 4.93
N ARG A 89 -10.39 11.50 4.53
CA ARG A 89 -11.42 12.38 5.09
C ARG A 89 -12.03 11.73 6.31
N LEU A 90 -12.33 12.52 7.33
CA LEU A 90 -12.90 12.02 8.59
C LEU A 90 -14.13 11.13 8.40
N LYS A 91 -15.05 11.53 7.51
CA LYS A 91 -16.30 10.79 7.24
C LYS A 91 -16.05 9.39 6.68
N ASP A 92 -14.95 9.17 5.97
CA ASP A 92 -14.59 7.87 5.38
C ASP A 92 -13.95 6.93 6.43
N LEU A 93 -13.49 7.48 7.55
CA LEU A 93 -12.79 6.74 8.61
C LEU A 93 -13.70 6.30 9.77
N ILE A 94 -14.91 6.87 9.86
CA ILE A 94 -15.85 6.56 10.93
C ILE A 94 -16.81 5.48 10.46
N ASP A 95 -16.95 4.42 11.25
CA ASP A 95 -17.94 3.38 11.01
C ASP A 95 -19.36 3.98 11.03
N PRO A 96 -20.14 3.89 9.93
CA PRO A 96 -21.47 4.50 9.84
C PRO A 96 -22.47 3.96 10.86
N GLN A 97 -22.39 2.68 11.21
CA GLN A 97 -23.31 2.03 12.14
C GLN A 97 -23.01 2.45 13.58
N VAL A 98 -21.72 2.48 13.96
CA VAL A 98 -21.30 3.02 15.25
C VAL A 98 -21.68 4.49 15.34
N PHE A 99 -21.44 5.26 14.29
CA PHE A 99 -21.78 6.68 14.27
C PHE A 99 -23.29 6.91 14.46
N HIS A 100 -24.14 6.19 13.71
CA HIS A 100 -25.58 6.31 13.83
C HIS A 100 -26.10 5.90 15.21
N SER A 101 -25.60 4.81 15.79
CA SER A 101 -26.00 4.39 17.14
C SER A 101 -25.61 5.43 18.20
N ARG A 102 -24.44 6.07 18.08
CA ARG A 102 -24.04 7.16 18.99
C ARG A 102 -24.92 8.40 18.85
N LEU A 103 -25.36 8.76 17.65
CA LEU A 103 -26.30 9.87 17.47
C LEU A 103 -27.62 9.62 18.20
N LEU A 104 -28.15 8.39 18.13
CA LEU A 104 -29.37 8.00 18.82
C LEU A 104 -29.20 8.06 20.36
N GLU A 105 -28.08 7.56 20.88
CA GLU A 105 -27.78 7.59 22.32
C GLU A 105 -27.58 9.01 22.86
N LEU A 106 -26.96 9.89 22.07
CA LEU A 106 -26.69 11.27 22.43
C LEU A 106 -27.90 12.19 22.22
N GLY A 107 -28.88 11.78 21.42
CA GLY A 107 -30.04 12.60 21.08
C GLY A 107 -29.69 13.86 20.28
N ILE A 108 -28.62 13.82 19.48
CA ILE A 108 -28.13 14.96 18.69
C ILE A 108 -28.10 14.66 17.21
N THR A 109 -28.01 15.72 16.40
CA THR A 109 -27.89 15.60 14.95
C THR A 109 -26.47 15.27 14.50
N GLU A 110 -26.31 14.61 13.35
CA GLU A 110 -25.01 14.36 12.70
C GLU A 110 -24.19 15.65 12.59
N ARG A 111 -24.83 16.74 12.17
CA ARG A 111 -24.18 18.04 12.01
C ARG A 111 -23.57 18.53 13.32
N GLN A 112 -24.32 18.49 14.42
CA GLN A 112 -23.84 18.93 15.73
C GLN A 112 -22.66 18.08 16.21
N LEU A 113 -22.75 16.75 16.05
CA LEU A 113 -21.66 15.86 16.43
C LEU A 113 -20.39 16.14 15.62
N MET A 114 -20.51 16.24 14.30
CA MET A 114 -19.38 16.52 13.42
C MET A 114 -18.77 17.89 13.70
N GLU A 115 -19.58 18.92 13.95
CA GLU A 115 -19.10 20.26 14.27
C GLU A 115 -18.26 20.27 15.56
N MET A 116 -18.71 19.60 16.63
CA MET A 116 -17.93 19.45 17.86
C MET A 116 -16.60 18.71 17.64
N ILE A 117 -16.59 17.70 16.76
CA ILE A 117 -15.37 16.95 16.44
C ILE A 117 -14.42 17.84 15.64
N HIS A 118 -14.88 18.47 14.57
CA HIS A 118 -14.10 19.34 13.69
C HIS A 118 -13.46 20.50 14.45
N GLN A 119 -14.19 21.16 15.35
CA GLN A 119 -13.67 22.25 16.18
C GLN A 119 -12.39 21.86 16.97
N LYS A 120 -12.24 20.59 17.35
CA LYS A 120 -11.06 20.11 18.08
C LYS A 120 -10.06 19.38 17.20
N LEU A 121 -10.53 18.67 16.18
CA LEU A 121 -9.72 17.77 15.36
C LEU A 121 -9.05 18.51 14.19
N ASP A 122 -9.68 19.53 13.61
CA ASP A 122 -9.15 20.22 12.43
C ASP A 122 -7.79 20.87 12.66
N PRO A 123 -7.51 21.55 13.79
CA PRO A 123 -6.17 22.05 14.09
C PRO A 123 -5.11 20.94 14.14
N ILE A 124 -5.47 19.76 14.66
CA ILE A 124 -4.57 18.60 14.72
C ILE A 124 -4.32 18.05 13.31
N ILE A 125 -5.38 17.90 12.51
CA ILE A 125 -5.28 17.47 11.11
C ILE A 125 -4.40 18.42 10.31
N ALA A 126 -4.52 19.74 10.51
CA ALA A 126 -3.72 20.73 9.79
C ALA A 126 -2.22 20.55 10.05
N VAL A 127 -1.83 20.34 11.32
CA VAL A 127 -0.43 20.08 11.69
C VAL A 127 0.06 18.76 11.07
N ILE A 128 -0.70 17.68 11.24
CA ILE A 128 -0.37 16.36 10.70
C ILE A 128 -0.20 16.40 9.17
N LYS A 129 -1.08 17.12 8.47
CA LYS A 129 -0.99 17.26 7.01
C LYS A 129 0.25 18.03 6.60
N ALA A 130 0.56 19.15 7.26
CA ALA A 130 1.77 19.91 6.95
C ALA A 130 3.05 19.06 7.19
N GLU A 131 3.10 18.31 8.28
CA GLU A 131 4.19 17.37 8.57
C GLU A 131 4.29 16.27 7.52
N PHE A 132 3.16 15.67 7.12
CA PHE A 132 3.14 14.61 6.11
C PHE A 132 3.49 15.11 4.71
N GLU A 133 3.05 16.30 4.31
CA GLU A 133 3.36 16.92 3.02
C GLU A 133 4.86 17.21 2.85
N ALA A 134 5.59 17.40 3.95
CA ALA A 134 7.04 17.54 3.94
C ALA A 134 7.80 16.22 3.68
N THR A 135 7.13 15.07 3.79
CA THR A 135 7.76 13.74 3.68
C THR A 135 8.05 13.34 2.22
N GLU A 136 9.01 12.43 2.06
CA GLU A 136 9.28 11.77 0.77
C GLU A 136 8.11 10.90 0.30
N GLU A 137 7.39 10.27 1.24
CA GLU A 137 6.23 9.45 0.95
C GLU A 137 5.17 10.28 0.20
N TYR A 138 4.84 11.47 0.69
CA TYR A 138 3.88 12.36 0.03
C TYR A 138 4.32 12.76 -1.37
N ARG A 139 5.59 13.15 -1.54
CA ARG A 139 6.15 13.51 -2.85
C ARG A 139 6.06 12.37 -3.85
N ALA A 140 6.36 11.14 -3.41
CA ALA A 140 6.23 9.94 -4.22
C ALA A 140 4.78 9.68 -4.61
N ILE A 141 3.82 9.79 -3.68
CA ILE A 141 2.39 9.64 -3.94
C ILE A 141 1.92 10.65 -5.01
N GLU A 142 2.27 11.93 -4.89
CA GLU A 142 1.85 12.96 -5.84
C GLU A 142 2.48 12.76 -7.22
N TYR A 143 3.77 12.40 -7.27
CA TYR A 143 4.43 12.03 -8.52
C TYR A 143 3.73 10.86 -9.21
N GLN A 144 3.47 9.79 -8.45
CA GLN A 144 2.78 8.59 -8.93
C GLN A 144 1.36 8.91 -9.44
N LYS A 145 0.58 9.70 -8.70
CA LYS A 145 -0.75 10.17 -9.13
C LYS A 145 -0.68 10.92 -10.45
N LYS A 146 0.31 11.82 -10.62
CA LYS A 146 0.52 12.58 -11.87
C LYS A 146 0.81 11.64 -13.05
N GLN A 147 1.71 10.67 -12.86
CA GLN A 147 2.04 9.68 -13.89
C GLN A 147 0.82 8.83 -14.26
N LEU A 148 0.07 8.33 -13.28
CA LEU A 148 -1.13 7.53 -13.52
C LEU A 148 -2.23 8.33 -14.22
N LYS A 149 -2.40 9.61 -13.87
CA LYS A 149 -3.35 10.49 -14.56
C LYS A 149 -2.96 10.67 -16.03
N ALA A 150 -1.69 10.96 -16.32
CA ALA A 150 -1.19 11.08 -17.68
C ALA A 150 -1.36 9.78 -18.47
N TRP A 151 -1.02 8.64 -17.88
CA TRP A 151 -1.21 7.33 -18.49
C TRP A 151 -2.68 7.04 -18.79
N ARG A 152 -3.61 7.28 -17.86
CA ARG A 152 -5.06 7.10 -18.07
C ARG A 152 -5.58 7.99 -19.19
N LEU A 153 -5.12 9.24 -19.29
CA LEU A 153 -5.51 10.15 -20.37
C LEU A 153 -5.04 9.63 -21.73
N ARG A 154 -3.76 9.25 -21.84
CA ARG A 154 -3.22 8.65 -23.06
C ARG A 154 -4.00 7.40 -23.44
N LYS A 155 -4.31 6.55 -22.45
CA LYS A 155 -5.16 5.35 -22.57
C LYS A 155 -6.51 5.64 -23.23
N THR A 156 -7.22 6.64 -22.73
CA THR A 156 -8.51 7.06 -23.27
C THR A 156 -8.40 7.63 -24.69
N VAL A 157 -7.40 8.46 -24.97
CA VAL A 157 -7.18 9.06 -26.30
C VAL A 157 -6.85 7.99 -27.35
N PHE A 158 -6.00 7.03 -27.01
CA PHE A 158 -5.68 5.91 -27.89
C PHE A 158 -6.92 5.06 -28.19
N LYS A 159 -7.69 4.71 -27.15
CA LYS A 159 -8.93 3.95 -27.30
C LYS A 159 -9.92 4.64 -28.23
N LYS A 160 -10.06 5.96 -28.12
CA LYS A 160 -10.95 6.76 -28.97
C LYS A 160 -10.49 6.79 -30.43
N SER A 161 -9.18 6.93 -30.68
CA SER A 161 -8.62 7.06 -32.03
C SER A 161 -8.51 5.73 -32.77
N HIS A 162 -8.24 4.63 -32.07
CA HIS A 162 -7.96 3.34 -32.69
C HIS A 162 -9.10 2.31 -32.51
N GLY A 163 -10.13 2.62 -31.71
CA GLY A 163 -11.23 1.71 -31.39
C GLY A 163 -10.81 0.48 -30.56
N VAL A 164 -9.53 0.37 -30.21
CA VAL A 164 -8.93 -0.72 -29.43
C VAL A 164 -8.22 -0.15 -28.21
N ASP A 165 -8.19 -0.91 -27.12
CA ASP A 165 -7.41 -0.52 -25.94
C ASP A 165 -5.89 -0.68 -26.22
N TYR A 166 -5.04 -0.23 -25.28
CA TYR A 166 -3.55 -0.36 -25.29
C TYR A 166 -3.01 -1.81 -25.31
N THR A 167 -3.86 -2.78 -25.68
CA THR A 167 -3.60 -4.21 -25.83
C THR A 167 -3.25 -4.59 -27.27
N ALA A 168 -2.90 -3.64 -28.15
CA ALA A 168 -2.78 -3.92 -29.58
C ALA A 168 -1.54 -4.77 -29.93
N SER A 169 -1.75 -5.71 -30.85
CA SER A 169 -0.76 -6.66 -31.38
C SER A 169 0.45 -5.96 -32.00
N ILE A 170 1.65 -6.53 -31.80
CA ILE A 170 2.93 -6.05 -32.33
C ILE A 170 2.87 -5.82 -33.85
N SER A 171 2.07 -6.60 -34.59
CA SER A 171 2.01 -6.54 -36.06
C SER A 171 1.28 -5.31 -36.62
N SER A 172 0.35 -4.70 -35.87
CA SER A 172 -0.41 -3.52 -36.33
C SER A 172 0.25 -2.18 -35.99
N ILE A 173 1.17 -2.16 -35.03
CA ILE A 173 1.84 -0.94 -34.56
C ILE A 173 3.06 -0.65 -35.44
N THR A 174 3.85 -1.67 -35.79
CA THR A 174 5.08 -1.54 -36.59
C THR A 174 4.85 -1.06 -38.03
N GLN A 175 3.64 -1.23 -38.59
CA GLN A 175 3.33 -0.76 -39.95
C GLN A 175 2.81 0.68 -40.02
N ARG A 176 2.40 1.28 -38.89
CA ARG A 176 1.89 2.68 -38.84
C ARG A 176 2.87 3.67 -38.23
N THR A 177 3.75 3.24 -37.33
CA THR A 177 4.75 4.14 -36.70
C THR A 177 5.91 4.52 -37.64
N THR A 178 6.06 3.86 -38.79
CA THR A 178 7.04 4.25 -39.81
C THR A 178 6.62 5.45 -40.63
N ASN A 179 5.38 5.94 -40.52
CA ASN A 179 4.85 6.99 -41.41
C ASN A 179 4.39 8.28 -40.73
N THR A 180 4.50 8.42 -39.41
CA THR A 180 4.33 9.72 -38.75
C THR A 180 5.23 9.82 -37.53
N ASN A 181 6.12 10.81 -37.56
CA ASN A 181 6.90 11.28 -36.42
C ASN A 181 6.00 11.39 -35.17
N GLY A 182 6.13 10.50 -34.20
CA GLY A 182 5.34 10.61 -32.97
C GLY A 182 5.27 9.40 -32.05
N ILE A 183 6.33 9.18 -31.27
CA ILE A 183 6.29 8.68 -29.88
C ILE A 183 6.11 7.16 -29.70
N CYS A 184 7.24 6.46 -29.61
CA CYS A 184 7.37 5.24 -28.82
C CYS A 184 8.50 5.42 -27.82
N GLU A 185 8.25 6.00 -26.63
CA GLU A 185 9.11 5.79 -25.46
C GLU A 185 8.31 5.83 -24.14
N MET A 186 8.49 4.77 -23.33
CA MET A 186 8.21 4.80 -21.90
C MET A 186 9.51 4.55 -21.15
N PRO A 187 10.14 5.57 -20.52
CA PRO A 187 11.13 5.31 -19.50
C PRO A 187 10.44 5.30 -18.14
N MET A 188 10.18 4.12 -17.59
CA MET A 188 9.93 3.92 -16.16
C MET A 188 11.07 3.04 -15.64
N THR A 189 11.74 3.48 -14.58
CA THR A 189 12.95 2.89 -14.02
C THR A 189 12.77 1.41 -13.70
N GLY A 190 13.83 0.62 -13.95
CA GLY A 190 13.98 -0.76 -13.47
C GLY A 190 13.59 -1.85 -14.48
N ARG A 191 14.56 -2.29 -15.30
CA ARG A 191 14.46 -3.57 -16.04
C ARG A 191 14.39 -4.72 -15.04
N ASN A 192 13.24 -5.38 -14.93
CA ASN A 192 13.16 -6.71 -14.31
C ASN A 192 13.11 -7.77 -15.41
N VAL A 193 14.29 -8.26 -15.79
CA VAL A 193 14.45 -9.44 -16.66
C VAL A 193 13.98 -10.67 -15.88
N ARG A 194 12.75 -11.14 -16.12
CA ARG A 194 12.32 -12.46 -15.67
C ARG A 194 12.97 -13.52 -16.58
N ARG A 195 14.09 -14.11 -16.16
CA ARG A 195 14.59 -15.38 -16.72
C ARG A 195 13.59 -16.49 -16.39
N ARG A 196 12.78 -16.89 -17.36
CA ARG A 196 12.00 -18.14 -17.28
C ARG A 196 12.94 -19.31 -17.57
N GLY A 197 13.25 -20.11 -16.54
CA GLY A 197 13.82 -21.43 -16.71
C GLY A 197 12.81 -22.34 -17.43
N SER A 198 13.20 -22.84 -18.60
CA SER A 198 12.47 -23.86 -19.33
C SER A 198 12.58 -25.20 -18.61
N GLY A 199 11.57 -25.56 -17.81
CA GLY A 199 11.40 -26.93 -17.32
C GLY A 199 10.81 -27.82 -18.42
N LYS A 200 11.68 -28.54 -19.16
CA LYS A 200 11.25 -29.68 -19.99
C LYS A 200 11.16 -30.94 -19.11
N LEU A 201 10.02 -31.62 -19.22
CA LEU A 201 9.73 -32.91 -18.60
C LEU A 201 10.78 -33.97 -18.96
N ARG A 202 11.15 -34.75 -17.94
CA ARG A 202 11.90 -36.01 -18.00
C ARG A 202 11.30 -37.03 -18.99
N LYS A 203 12.16 -37.69 -19.77
CA LYS A 203 12.08 -39.13 -20.08
C LYS A 203 13.50 -39.75 -20.07
N ARG A 204 13.57 -41.00 -19.61
CA ARG A 204 14.71 -41.76 -19.07
C ARG A 204 15.59 -42.44 -20.14
N ARG A 205 16.82 -42.80 -19.70
CA ARG A 205 17.70 -43.94 -20.08
C ARG A 205 18.30 -43.86 -21.50
N ASN A 206 19.59 -44.06 -21.74
CA ASN A 206 20.48 -45.15 -21.30
C ASN A 206 21.98 -44.74 -21.26
N GLU A 207 22.69 -45.36 -20.31
CA GLU A 207 24.02 -46.01 -20.39
C GLU A 207 25.25 -45.40 -21.10
N ASN A 208 26.33 -45.37 -20.31
CA ASN A 208 27.74 -45.74 -20.59
C ASN A 208 28.83 -44.65 -20.72
N ARG A 209 29.81 -44.86 -19.81
CA ARG A 209 31.27 -44.68 -19.94
C ARG A 209 31.93 -43.34 -19.54
N VAL A 210 32.43 -43.35 -18.29
CA VAL A 210 33.82 -43.07 -17.85
C VAL A 210 34.60 -41.98 -18.60
N THR A 211 34.94 -40.88 -17.91
CA THR A 211 36.33 -40.60 -17.46
C THR A 211 36.40 -39.43 -16.48
N THR A 212 37.25 -39.67 -15.48
CA THR A 212 37.70 -38.84 -14.36
C THR A 212 38.41 -37.55 -14.80
N THR A 213 38.19 -36.45 -14.05
CA THR A 213 39.27 -35.59 -13.50
C THR A 213 38.65 -34.67 -12.46
N VAL A 214 38.89 -35.01 -11.19
CA VAL A 214 38.70 -34.13 -10.03
C VAL A 214 40.08 -33.61 -9.68
N THR A 215 40.32 -32.31 -9.87
CA THR A 215 41.45 -31.66 -9.22
C THR A 215 40.96 -31.09 -7.89
N THR A 216 41.27 -31.86 -6.86
CA THR A 216 41.24 -31.55 -5.44
C THR A 216 42.13 -30.34 -5.13
N VAL A 217 41.65 -29.41 -4.31
CA VAL A 217 42.47 -28.89 -3.21
C VAL A 217 41.62 -28.90 -1.94
N ALA A 218 42.03 -29.77 -1.01
CA ALA A 218 41.50 -29.96 0.32
C ALA A 218 41.94 -28.79 1.23
N ARG A 219 41.03 -28.21 2.05
CA ARG A 219 40.87 -28.39 3.52
C ARG A 219 41.99 -27.75 4.37
N PRO A 220 41.76 -27.34 5.65
CA PRO A 220 40.82 -27.96 6.60
C PRO A 220 40.02 -27.04 7.56
N LEU A 221 38.90 -27.59 8.06
CA LEU A 221 38.33 -27.34 9.40
C LEU A 221 39.01 -28.30 10.39
N PRO A 222 39.14 -28.02 11.71
CA PRO A 222 38.05 -28.29 12.68
C PRO A 222 38.09 -27.31 13.90
N THR A 223 37.13 -27.20 14.83
CA THR A 223 36.58 -28.18 15.80
C THR A 223 35.37 -27.53 16.51
N LEU A 224 34.20 -28.17 16.53
CA LEU A 224 33.62 -28.86 17.70
C LEU A 224 33.59 -28.06 19.02
N TYR A 225 32.39 -27.71 19.51
CA TYR A 225 31.96 -28.14 20.84
C TYR A 225 30.44 -28.33 20.90
N ARG A 226 30.06 -29.53 21.36
CA ARG A 226 28.72 -30.04 21.64
C ARG A 226 28.39 -29.70 23.10
N ASN A 227 27.11 -29.36 23.33
CA ASN A 227 26.25 -29.69 24.48
C ASN A 227 26.70 -29.32 25.90
N ILE A 228 25.77 -28.75 26.69
CA ILE A 228 25.34 -29.33 27.99
C ILE A 228 23.92 -28.82 28.32
N ARG A 229 23.03 -29.77 28.65
CA ARG A 229 21.75 -29.60 29.35
C ARG A 229 22.01 -29.38 30.84
N MET A 230 21.21 -28.55 31.52
CA MET A 230 20.61 -28.80 32.85
C MET A 230 19.37 -27.88 32.95
N ARG A 231 18.11 -28.34 32.92
CA ARG A 231 17.24 -28.89 33.98
C ARG A 231 17.27 -28.16 35.35
N LYS A 232 16.11 -27.53 35.65
CA LYS A 232 15.35 -27.36 36.93
C LYS A 232 15.94 -26.38 37.98
N SER A 233 15.25 -25.28 38.32
CA SER A 233 14.11 -25.13 39.28
C SER A 233 14.62 -24.87 40.72
N PRO A 234 13.84 -24.37 41.70
CA PRO A 234 12.67 -23.49 41.71
C PRO A 234 12.93 -22.17 42.49
N TYR A 235 12.09 -21.16 42.33
CA TYR A 235 11.33 -20.41 43.37
C TYR A 235 10.43 -19.39 42.66
#